data_AF-A0A1V5Q4T9-F1
#
_entry.id   AF-A0A1V5Q4T9-F1
#
_cell.length_a   1.000
_cell.length_b   1.000
_cell.length_c   1.000
_cell.angle_alpha   90.00
_cell.angle_beta   90.00
_cell.angle_gamma   90.00
#
_symmetry.space_group_name_H-M   'P 1'
#
loop_
_entity.id
_entity.type
_entity.pdbx_description
1 polymer ?
#
loop_
_entity_poly.entity_id
_entity_poly.type
_entity_poly.pdbx_seq_one_letter_code
_entity_poly.pdbx_strand_id
1 'polypeptide(L)'
;MMEENKNIFTYIKQVFTVFGIIVLVFVALNLIIGEKTAGYSSLFALGKDGISIAVLCELLLLSVVITAAQVIFLTDRYIANMSMLIRNMLFFVTVMIVMVIMIFIFDWFPVRDVAAWTGFIISYALSMGLSALVTKSIEKIENSKMQKALDKYNGIK
;
A
#
# COMPACT_ATOMS: atom_id res chain seq x y z
N MET A 1 18.03 -11.41 -13.53
CA MET A 1 18.94 -10.44 -14.17
C MET A 1 18.09 -9.26 -14.66
N MET A 2 18.17 -8.14 -13.96
CA MET A 2 17.94 -6.78 -14.48
C MET A 2 18.47 -5.82 -13.39
N GLU A 3 19.77 -5.55 -13.48
CA GLU A 3 20.30 -4.27 -13.04
C GLU A 3 20.00 -3.28 -14.16
N GLU A 4 19.20 -2.25 -13.87
CA GLU A 4 19.25 -1.03 -14.66
C GLU A 4 18.98 0.13 -13.69
N ASN A 5 19.87 1.11 -13.71
CA ASN A 5 19.89 2.28 -12.83
C ASN A 5 18.47 2.74 -12.47
N LYS A 6 18.06 2.59 -11.20
CA LYS A 6 16.79 3.16 -10.71
C LYS A 6 16.85 4.67 -10.83
N ASN A 7 16.43 5.17 -12.00
CA ASN A 7 16.37 6.58 -12.33
C ASN A 7 15.14 7.19 -11.64
N ILE A 8 15.14 8.50 -11.45
CA ILE A 8 14.04 9.21 -10.75
C ILE A 8 12.67 8.93 -11.40
N PHE A 9 12.66 8.69 -12.71
CA PHE A 9 11.49 8.28 -13.48
C PHE A 9 10.84 6.97 -13.01
N THR A 10 11.60 6.01 -12.49
CA THR A 10 11.05 4.75 -11.98
C THR A 10 10.23 4.98 -10.73
N TYR A 11 10.72 5.83 -9.83
CA TYR A 11 9.98 6.21 -8.62
C TYR A 11 8.74 7.03 -8.95
N ILE A 12 8.84 7.96 -9.90
CA ILE A 12 7.68 8.72 -10.39
C ILE A 12 6.61 7.77 -10.95
N LYS A 13 6.99 6.81 -11.80
CA LYS A 13 6.06 5.78 -12.31
C LYS A 13 5.37 5.01 -11.18
N GLN A 14 6.13 4.64 -10.15
CA GLN A 14 5.60 3.91 -9.01
C GLN A 14 4.61 4.76 -8.20
N VAL A 15 4.91 6.03 -7.94
CA VAL A 15 4.01 6.99 -7.30
C VAL A 15 2.69 7.09 -8.09
N PHE A 16 2.76 7.35 -9.39
CA PHE A 16 1.56 7.49 -10.23
C PHE A 16 0.77 6.19 -10.35
N THR A 17 1.42 5.03 -10.28
CA THR A 17 0.74 3.72 -10.24
C THR A 17 -0.07 3.56 -8.96
N VAL A 18 0.55 3.84 -7.80
CA VAL A 18 -0.12 3.77 -6.49
C VAL A 18 -1.25 4.81 -6.44
N PHE A 19 -0.98 6.04 -6.86
CA PHE A 19 -1.98 7.11 -6.94
C PHE A 19 -3.18 6.71 -7.81
N GLY A 20 -2.93 6.22 -9.03
CA GLY A 20 -3.99 5.82 -9.94
C GLY A 20 -4.88 4.73 -9.38
N ILE A 21 -4.29 3.70 -8.75
CA ILE A 21 -5.04 2.63 -8.09
C ILE A 21 -5.91 3.20 -6.95
N ILE A 22 -5.33 4.04 -6.09
CA ILE A 22 -6.07 4.65 -4.97
C ILE A 22 -7.23 5.48 -5.49
N VAL A 23 -7.01 6.36 -6.47
CA VAL A 23 -8.05 7.20 -7.06
C VAL A 23 -9.16 6.35 -7.70
N LEU A 24 -8.82 5.29 -8.45
CA LEU A 24 -9.82 4.40 -9.03
C LEU A 24 -10.70 3.75 -7.96
N VAL A 25 -10.11 3.30 -6.85
CA VAL A 25 -10.86 2.78 -5.70
C VAL A 25 -11.78 3.84 -5.13
N PHE A 26 -11.29 5.07 -4.89
CA PHE A 26 -12.11 6.14 -4.35
C PHE A 26 -13.20 6.62 -5.30
N VAL A 27 -12.99 6.60 -6.62
CA VAL A 27 -14.04 6.87 -7.61
C VAL A 27 -15.15 5.83 -7.48
N ALA A 28 -14.80 4.54 -7.41
CA ALA A 28 -15.79 3.48 -7.22
C ALA A 28 -16.55 3.64 -5.88
N LEU A 29 -15.84 3.96 -4.80
CA LEU A 29 -16.47 4.20 -3.49
C LEU A 29 -17.39 5.42 -3.50
N ASN A 30 -17.00 6.53 -4.13
CA ASN A 30 -17.86 7.73 -4.25
C ASN A 30 -19.16 7.41 -5.00
N LEU A 31 -19.11 6.57 -6.05
CA LEU A 31 -20.31 6.14 -6.78
C LEU A 31 -21.27 5.29 -5.93
N ILE A 32 -20.75 4.45 -5.03
CA ILE A 32 -21.55 3.50 -4.24
C ILE A 32 -22.06 4.14 -2.95
N ILE A 33 -21.20 4.85 -2.21
CA ILE A 33 -21.47 5.36 -0.86
C ILE A 33 -21.29 6.87 -0.68
N GLY A 34 -20.75 7.59 -1.67
CA GLY A 34 -20.35 9.00 -1.54
C GLY A 34 -21.43 9.93 -0.99
N GLU A 35 -22.65 9.87 -1.53
CA GLU A 35 -23.80 10.67 -1.05
C GLU A 35 -24.09 10.48 0.45
N LYS A 36 -23.94 9.24 0.94
CA LYS A 36 -24.24 8.90 2.34
C LYS A 36 -23.15 9.37 3.29
N THR A 37 -21.93 9.54 2.78
CA THR A 37 -20.73 9.84 3.59
C THR A 37 -20.21 11.26 3.39
N ALA A 38 -20.83 12.07 2.52
CA ALA A 38 -20.36 13.42 2.19
C ALA A 38 -20.32 14.37 3.40
N GLY A 39 -21.27 14.25 4.33
CA GLY A 39 -21.28 15.01 5.59
C GLY A 39 -20.44 14.41 6.71
N TYR A 40 -19.81 13.25 6.48
CA TYR A 40 -19.11 12.48 7.50
C TYR A 40 -17.60 12.43 7.27
N SER A 41 -17.15 12.46 6.01
CA SER A 41 -15.75 12.26 5.63
C SER A 41 -15.32 13.25 4.56
N SER A 42 -14.21 13.95 4.78
CA SER A 42 -13.65 14.91 3.82
C SER A 42 -13.32 14.27 2.47
N LEU A 43 -12.96 12.97 2.47
CA LEU A 43 -12.67 12.18 1.27
C LEU A 43 -13.87 12.06 0.32
N PHE A 44 -15.09 12.18 0.85
CA PHE A 44 -16.34 12.05 0.11
C PHE A 44 -17.13 13.36 0.08
N ALA A 45 -16.51 14.51 0.38
CA ALA A 45 -17.19 15.80 0.56
C ALA A 45 -18.06 16.23 -0.64
N LEU A 46 -17.72 15.78 -1.86
CA LEU A 46 -18.49 16.06 -3.08
C LEU A 46 -19.45 14.92 -3.48
N GLY A 47 -19.54 13.84 -2.68
CA GLY A 47 -20.43 12.72 -2.96
C GLY A 47 -20.22 12.14 -4.36
N LYS A 48 -21.29 12.05 -5.16
CA LYS A 48 -21.20 11.55 -6.54
C LYS A 48 -20.69 12.59 -7.54
N ASP A 49 -20.58 13.86 -7.16
CA ASP A 49 -20.11 14.93 -8.05
C ASP A 49 -18.59 14.84 -8.30
N GLY A 50 -17.88 14.04 -7.52
CA GLY A 50 -16.51 13.64 -7.81
C GLY A 50 -15.60 13.66 -6.59
N ILE A 51 -14.30 13.86 -6.83
CA ILE A 51 -13.27 13.97 -5.80
C ILE A 51 -12.72 15.39 -5.85
N SER A 52 -12.64 16.07 -4.71
CA SER A 52 -12.14 17.44 -4.66
C SER A 52 -10.65 17.50 -4.99
N ILE A 53 -10.19 18.65 -5.49
CA ILE A 53 -8.78 18.87 -5.80
C ILE A 53 -7.92 18.68 -4.55
N ALA A 54 -8.38 19.14 -3.38
CA ALA A 54 -7.70 18.95 -2.10
C ALA A 54 -7.48 17.45 -1.81
N VAL A 55 -8.54 16.64 -1.90
CA VAL A 55 -8.45 15.19 -1.69
C VAL A 55 -7.53 14.54 -2.71
N LEU A 56 -7.55 14.95 -3.99
CA LEU A 56 -6.60 14.43 -4.98
C LEU A 56 -5.14 14.74 -4.60
N CYS A 57 -4.85 15.93 -4.09
CA CYS A 57 -3.53 16.29 -3.59
C CYS A 57 -3.13 15.47 -2.35
N GLU A 58 -4.06 15.22 -1.43
CA GLU A 58 -3.85 14.38 -0.25
C GLU A 58 -3.56 12.92 -0.63
N LEU A 59 -4.31 12.35 -1.58
CA LEU A 59 -4.09 11.00 -2.09
C LEU A 59 -2.76 10.91 -2.86
N LEU A 60 -2.36 11.97 -3.57
CA LEU A 60 -1.05 12.05 -4.21
C LEU A 60 0.07 12.08 -3.16
N LEU A 61 -0.06 12.89 -2.11
CA LEU A 61 0.88 12.91 -0.99
C LEU A 61 0.99 11.52 -0.34
N LEU A 62 -0.13 10.86 -0.08
CA LEU A 62 -0.17 9.51 0.46
C LEU A 62 0.61 8.53 -0.45
N SER A 63 0.39 8.58 -1.76
CA SER A 63 1.08 7.70 -2.71
C SER A 63 2.59 7.92 -2.76
N VAL A 64 3.05 9.17 -2.60
CA VAL A 64 4.47 9.52 -2.48
C VAL A 64 5.06 8.90 -1.22
N VAL A 65 4.39 9.05 -0.08
CA VAL A 65 4.85 8.51 1.20
C VAL A 65 4.87 6.98 1.20
N ILE A 66 3.83 6.34 0.67
CA ILE A 66 3.77 4.88 0.50
C ILE A 66 4.93 4.41 -0.39
N THR A 67 5.16 5.08 -1.52
CA THR A 67 6.25 4.71 -2.43
C THR A 67 7.61 4.87 -1.74
N ALA A 68 7.83 5.96 -1.01
CA ALA A 68 9.06 6.15 -0.23
C ALA A 68 9.26 5.01 0.80
N ALA A 69 8.21 4.65 1.53
CA ALA A 69 8.24 3.54 2.48
C ALA A 69 8.54 2.19 1.79
N GLN A 70 7.95 1.92 0.61
CA GLN A 70 8.26 0.73 -0.18
C GLN A 70 9.73 0.69 -0.60
N VAL A 71 10.30 1.83 -0.98
CA VAL A 71 11.71 1.91 -1.39
C VAL A 71 12.63 1.69 -0.19
N ILE A 72 12.31 2.25 0.98
CA ILE A 72 13.10 2.11 2.19
C ILE A 72 13.06 0.66 2.71
N PHE A 73 11.87 0.11 2.87
CA PHE A 73 11.70 -1.18 3.54
C PHE A 73 11.76 -2.37 2.59
N LEU A 74 11.24 -2.27 1.37
CA LEU A 74 11.07 -3.43 0.48
C LEU A 74 12.12 -3.51 -0.66
N THR A 75 12.99 -2.50 -0.82
CA THR A 75 14.12 -2.60 -1.75
C THR A 75 15.39 -3.06 -1.04
N ASP A 76 16.11 -4.04 -1.61
CA ASP A 76 17.35 -4.61 -1.04
C ASP A 76 18.52 -3.62 -0.93
N ARG A 77 18.32 -2.40 -1.42
CA ARG A 77 19.32 -1.34 -1.49
C ARG A 77 19.73 -0.81 -0.11
N TYR A 78 18.82 -0.80 0.87
CA TYR A 78 19.06 -0.16 2.17
C TYR A 78 19.07 -1.15 3.35
N ILE A 79 18.36 -2.28 3.24
CA ILE A 79 18.22 -3.27 4.31
C ILE A 79 18.52 -4.66 3.74
N ALA A 80 19.78 -4.93 3.43
CA ALA A 80 20.21 -6.18 2.77
C ALA A 80 20.21 -7.40 3.71
N ASN A 81 20.17 -7.20 5.03
CA ASN A 81 20.42 -8.27 6.02
C ASN A 81 19.21 -8.63 6.90
N MET A 82 17.99 -8.22 6.51
CA MET A 82 16.75 -8.57 7.23
C MET A 82 15.85 -9.48 6.41
N SER A 83 15.13 -10.38 7.08
CA SER A 83 14.16 -11.27 6.43
C SER A 83 13.01 -10.48 5.79
N MET A 84 12.48 -11.00 4.69
CA MET A 84 11.35 -10.41 3.94
C MET A 84 10.14 -10.12 4.85
N LEU A 85 9.89 -11.00 5.82
CA LEU A 85 8.80 -10.88 6.78
C LEU A 85 8.93 -9.64 7.68
N ILE A 86 10.12 -9.36 8.22
CA ILE A 86 10.35 -8.20 9.09
C ILE A 86 10.20 -6.91 8.28
N ARG A 87 10.71 -6.90 7.05
CA ARG A 87 10.62 -5.75 6.13
C ARG A 87 9.17 -5.41 5.77
N ASN A 88 8.35 -6.43 5.48
CA ASN A 88 6.91 -6.23 5.28
C ASN A 88 6.23 -5.71 6.56
N MET A 89 6.53 -6.27 7.73
CA MET A 89 5.96 -5.78 9.00
C MET A 89 6.28 -4.30 9.24
N LEU A 90 7.55 -3.88 9.06
CA LEU A 90 7.96 -2.49 9.21
C LEU A 90 7.28 -1.56 8.20
N PHE A 91 7.14 -2.01 6.96
CA PHE A 91 6.40 -1.28 5.93
C PHE A 91 4.94 -1.06 6.35
N PHE A 92 4.23 -2.10 6.77
CA PHE A 92 2.84 -1.97 7.22
C PHE A 92 2.71 -1.14 8.50
N VAL A 93 3.62 -1.23 9.46
CA VAL A 93 3.57 -0.37 10.65
C VAL A 93 3.76 1.10 10.25
N THR A 94 4.69 1.38 9.32
CA THR A 94 4.93 2.74 8.83
C THR A 94 3.71 3.29 8.10
N VAL A 95 3.11 2.51 7.20
CA VAL A 95 1.89 2.92 6.47
C VAL A 95 0.74 3.16 7.45
N MET A 96 0.58 2.35 8.49
CA MET A 96 -0.43 2.56 9.52
C MET A 96 -0.25 3.90 10.24
N ILE A 97 0.98 4.22 10.65
CA ILE A 97 1.31 5.49 11.31
C ILE A 97 1.00 6.66 10.38
N VAL A 98 1.41 6.57 9.11
CA VAL A 98 1.13 7.60 8.11
C VAL A 98 -0.37 7.79 7.93
N MET A 99 -1.15 6.72 7.78
CA MET A 99 -2.60 6.79 7.66
C MET A 99 -3.23 7.49 8.86
N VAL A 100 -2.82 7.14 10.08
CA VAL A 100 -3.29 7.80 11.31
C VAL A 100 -2.99 9.31 11.24
N ILE A 101 -1.76 9.70 10.92
CA ILE A 101 -1.37 11.11 10.80
C ILE A 101 -2.24 11.84 9.76
N MET A 102 -2.44 11.25 8.59
CA MET A 102 -3.27 11.85 7.53
C MET A 102 -4.73 12.00 7.97
N ILE A 103 -5.29 11.02 8.69
CA ILE A 103 -6.65 11.10 9.24
C ILE A 103 -6.80 12.30 10.19
N PHE A 104 -5.82 12.53 11.06
CA PHE A 104 -5.84 13.67 11.98
C PHE A 104 -5.62 15.03 11.30
N ILE A 105 -4.84 15.08 10.22
CA ILE A 105 -4.50 16.34 9.53
C ILE A 105 -5.59 16.75 8.54
N PHE A 106 -6.20 15.78 7.84
CA PHE A 106 -7.12 16.02 6.73
C PHE A 106 -8.57 15.64 7.06
N ASP A 107 -8.85 15.27 8.31
CA ASP A 107 -10.19 14.92 8.78
C ASP A 107 -10.89 13.87 7.91
N TRP A 108 -10.13 12.86 7.45
CA TRP A 108 -10.63 11.82 6.55
C TRP A 108 -11.83 11.07 7.12
N PHE A 109 -11.94 10.93 8.44
CA PHE A 109 -13.16 10.57 9.13
C PHE A 109 -13.12 11.09 10.57
N PRO A 110 -14.27 11.13 11.29
CA PRO A 110 -14.34 11.73 12.61
C PRO A 110 -13.45 11.00 13.62
N VAL A 111 -12.45 11.70 14.16
CA VAL A 111 -11.45 11.14 15.08
C VAL A 111 -12.06 10.58 16.37
N ARG A 112 -13.22 11.11 16.79
CA ARG A 112 -13.93 10.68 18.00
C ARG A 112 -14.88 9.50 17.77
N ASP A 113 -15.01 9.02 16.53
CA ASP A 113 -15.90 7.91 16.21
C ASP A 113 -15.17 6.56 16.27
N VAL A 114 -15.45 5.82 17.35
CA VAL A 114 -14.86 4.49 17.60
C VAL A 114 -15.26 3.48 16.53
N ALA A 115 -16.46 3.60 15.93
CA ALA A 115 -16.91 2.68 14.89
C ALA A 115 -16.07 2.86 13.61
N ALA A 116 -15.74 4.10 13.26
CA ALA A 116 -14.86 4.44 12.13
C ALA A 116 -13.47 3.82 12.30
N TRP A 117 -12.87 4.01 13.48
CA TRP A 117 -11.57 3.44 13.81
C TRP A 117 -11.57 1.91 13.80
N THR A 118 -12.64 1.30 14.31
CA THR A 118 -12.79 -0.16 14.31
C THR A 118 -12.85 -0.69 12.87
N GLY A 119 -13.65 -0.07 12.01
CA GLY A 119 -13.70 -0.40 10.58
C GLY A 119 -12.34 -0.24 9.91
N PHE A 120 -11.66 0.88 10.14
CA PHE A 120 -10.33 1.13 9.62
C PHE A 120 -9.31 0.07 10.04
N ILE A 121 -9.22 -0.26 11.33
CA ILE A 121 -8.29 -1.26 11.86
C ILE A 121 -8.58 -2.64 11.28
N ILE A 122 -9.85 -3.05 11.21
CA ILE A 122 -10.25 -4.34 10.64
C ILE A 122 -9.89 -4.43 9.15
N SER A 123 -10.26 -3.41 8.37
CA SER A 123 -9.93 -3.35 6.94
C SER A 123 -8.42 -3.34 6.70
N TYR A 124 -7.68 -2.60 7.53
CA TYR A 124 -6.23 -2.54 7.47
C TYR A 124 -5.61 -3.91 7.76
N ALA A 125 -5.99 -4.55 8.87
CA ALA A 125 -5.51 -5.87 9.25
C ALA A 125 -5.85 -6.95 8.20
N LEU A 126 -7.05 -6.88 7.62
CA LEU A 126 -7.46 -7.78 6.54
C LEU A 126 -6.58 -7.60 5.30
N SER A 127 -6.34 -6.35 4.88
CA SER A 127 -5.49 -6.05 3.72
C SER A 127 -4.05 -6.50 3.92
N MET A 128 -3.50 -6.29 5.12
CA MET A 128 -2.17 -6.73 5.52
C MET A 128 -2.08 -8.26 5.54
N GLY A 129 -3.09 -8.93 6.12
CA GLY A 129 -3.16 -10.39 6.17
C GLY A 129 -3.19 -11.01 4.77
N LEU A 130 -4.03 -10.48 3.87
CA LEU A 130 -4.10 -10.92 2.48
C LEU A 130 -2.76 -10.74 1.76
N SER A 131 -2.12 -9.58 1.93
CA SER A 131 -0.81 -9.31 1.32
C SER A 131 0.28 -10.26 1.84
N ALA A 132 0.29 -10.56 3.14
CA ALA A 132 1.22 -11.52 3.73
C ALA A 132 1.01 -12.95 3.22
N LEU A 133 -0.25 -13.37 3.04
CA LEU A 133 -0.58 -14.69 2.47
C LEU A 133 -0.12 -14.82 1.01
N VAL A 134 -0.34 -13.78 0.21
CA VAL A 134 0.14 -13.73 -1.19
C VAL A 134 1.66 -13.82 -1.23
N THR A 135 2.36 -13.04 -0.39
CA THR A 135 3.83 -13.05 -0.32
C THR A 135 4.37 -14.43 0.04
N LYS A 136 3.84 -15.06 1.09
CA LYS A 136 4.23 -16.43 1.50
C LYS A 136 3.99 -17.46 0.39
N SER A 137 2.90 -17.31 -0.37
CA SER A 137 2.58 -18.22 -1.47
C SER A 137 3.59 -18.11 -2.60
N ILE A 138 4.01 -16.87 -2.94
CA ILE A 138 5.04 -16.61 -3.95
C ILE A 138 6.39 -17.17 -3.48
N GLU A 139 6.80 -16.89 -2.24
CA GLU A 139 8.04 -17.42 -1.67
C GLU A 139 8.10 -18.96 -1.72
N LYS A 140 6.99 -19.64 -1.39
CA LYS A 140 6.91 -21.10 -1.46
C LYS A 140 7.11 -21.62 -2.89
N ILE A 141 6.53 -20.93 -3.89
CA ILE A 141 6.69 -21.29 -5.30
C ILE A 141 8.13 -21.09 -5.75
N GLU A 142 8.75 -19.97 -5.40
CA GLU A 142 10.15 -19.66 -5.74
C GLU A 142 11.12 -20.65 -5.11
N ASN A 143 10.97 -20.93 -3.81
CA ASN A 143 11.78 -21.92 -3.11
C ASN A 143 11.68 -23.31 -3.75
N SER A 144 10.48 -23.73 -4.16
CA SER A 144 10.29 -25.02 -4.83
C SER A 144 10.97 -25.08 -6.22
N LYS A 145 10.99 -23.95 -6.95
CA LYS A 145 11.66 -23.86 -8.25
C LYS A 145 13.18 -23.88 -8.10
N MET A 146 13.71 -23.17 -7.10
CA MET A 146 15.14 -23.17 -6.79
C MET A 146 15.63 -24.56 -6.36
N GLN A 147 14.85 -25.26 -5.52
CA GLN A 147 15.17 -26.62 -5.10
C GLN A 147 15.24 -27.58 -6.31
N LYS A 148 14.24 -27.54 -7.21
CA LYS A 148 14.24 -28.36 -8.43
C LYS A 148 15.44 -28.06 -9.34
N ALA A 149 15.87 -26.81 -9.42
CA ALA A 149 17.05 -26.43 -10.20
C ALA A 149 18.35 -26.95 -9.57
N LEU A 150 18.46 -26.91 -8.23
CA LEU A 150 19.59 -27.47 -7.49
C LEU A 150 19.67 -28.99 -7.62
N ASP A 151 18.53 -29.69 -7.48
CA ASP A 151 18.49 -31.16 -7.61
C ASP A 151 18.90 -31.59 -9.03
N LYS A 152 18.47 -30.85 -10.06
CA LYS A 152 18.90 -31.09 -11.45
C LYS A 152 20.39 -30.86 -11.63
N TYR A 153 20.96 -29.82 -11.04
CA TYR A 153 22.40 -29.54 -11.13
C TYR A 153 23.24 -30.63 -10.42
N ASN A 154 22.81 -31.05 -9.23
CA ASN A 154 23.51 -32.07 -8.44
C ASN A 154 23.41 -33.47 -9.06
N GLY A 155 22.33 -33.81 -9.76
CA GLY A 155 22.19 -35.09 -10.48
C GLY A 155 22.94 -35.17 -11.82
N ILE A 156 23.57 -34.08 -12.26
CA ILE A 156 24.45 -34.05 -13.46
C ILE A 156 25.93 -34.26 -13.07
N LYS A 157 26.27 -34.13 -11.78
CA LYS A 157 27.59 -34.52 -11.23
C LYS A 157 27.60 -35.99 -10.83
#